data_AF-G7PWQ3-F1
#
_entry.id   AF-G7PWQ3-F1
#
_cell.length_a   1.000
_cell.length_b   1.000
_cell.length_c   1.000
_cell.angle_alpha   90.00
_cell.angle_beta   90.00
_cell.angle_gamma   90.00
#
_symmetry.space_group_name_H-M   'P 1'
#
loop_
_entity.id
_entity.type
_entity.pdbx_description
1 polymer ?
#
loop_
_entity_poly.entity_id
_entity_poly.type
_entity_poly.pdbx_seq_one_letter_code
_entity_poly.pdbx_strand_id
1 'polypeptide(L)'
;MESVNFSPANLSSTGSRYLNALVDSSVALETKDTSLASFIPAVNDLTSNLFRTKSKSEEIKIELEKLEKNLTATLVLEKCLQEDVKKAELHQSIERAKVDNRRQNMDFLKAKSEEFRFGIKAAEEQLSARGMDASLSHQSLVALSEKLARLKQQTIPLKKKLESYLDLMPNPSLARVKIEEAKRELDSIEAELTRRVDMIEL
;
A
#
# COMPACT_ATOMS: atom_id res chain seq x y z
N MET A 1 54.35 87.28 18.84
CA MET A 1 54.14 88.64 18.29
C MET A 1 54.86 89.71 19.09
N GLU A 2 54.91 89.62 20.44
CA GLU A 2 55.79 90.48 21.25
C GLU A 2 57.29 90.24 20.97
N SER A 3 57.69 89.03 20.60
CA SER A 3 59.08 88.70 20.24
C SER A 3 59.57 89.27 18.90
N VAL A 4 58.69 89.90 18.10
CA VAL A 4 59.00 90.40 16.75
C VAL A 4 58.66 91.88 16.54
N ASN A 5 58.20 92.60 17.58
CA ASN A 5 57.80 94.02 17.51
C ASN A 5 56.86 94.39 16.33
N PHE A 6 55.98 93.47 15.93
CA PHE A 6 54.98 93.71 14.89
C PHE A 6 53.61 93.99 15.51
N SER A 7 53.03 95.15 15.22
CA SER A 7 51.63 95.45 15.58
C SER A 7 50.67 94.82 14.56
N PRO A 8 49.60 94.13 15.00
CA PRO A 8 48.56 93.60 14.11
C PRO A 8 47.92 94.67 13.21
N ALA A 9 47.96 95.94 13.61
CA ALA A 9 47.43 97.08 12.86
C ALA A 9 48.28 97.48 11.64
N ASN A 10 49.53 96.99 11.53
CA ASN A 10 50.45 97.31 10.42
C ASN A 10 50.36 96.30 9.27
N LEU A 11 49.46 95.31 9.36
CA LEU A 11 49.25 94.32 8.30
C LEU A 11 48.36 94.90 7.19
N SER A 12 48.66 94.52 5.96
CA SER A 12 47.72 94.72 4.86
C SER A 12 46.46 93.90 5.11
N SER A 13 45.35 94.29 4.47
CA SER A 13 44.09 93.53 4.54
C SER A 13 44.28 92.05 4.17
N THR A 14 45.15 91.77 3.20
CA THR A 14 45.55 90.41 2.82
C THR A 14 46.34 89.70 3.92
N GLY A 15 47.29 90.39 4.57
CA GLY A 15 48.06 89.83 5.69
C GLY A 15 47.19 89.46 6.87
N SER A 16 46.25 90.33 7.25
CA SER A 16 45.27 90.04 8.31
C SER A 16 44.37 88.85 7.99
N ARG A 17 43.94 88.71 6.72
CA ARG A 17 43.16 87.54 6.28
C ARG A 17 43.92 86.23 6.41
N TYR A 18 45.21 86.19 6.02
CA TYR A 18 46.01 84.98 6.16
C TYR A 18 46.28 84.61 7.62
N LEU A 19 46.53 85.61 8.48
CA LEU A 19 46.72 85.37 9.90
C LEU A 19 45.44 84.83 10.56
N ASN A 20 44.28 85.41 10.24
CA ASN A 20 43.00 84.90 10.72
C ASN A 20 42.74 83.47 10.23
N ALA A 21 42.97 83.20 8.94
CA ALA A 21 42.81 81.84 8.41
C ALA A 21 43.75 80.83 9.09
N LEU A 22 44.98 81.24 9.45
CA LEU A 22 45.92 80.39 10.18
C LEU A 22 45.42 80.10 11.61
N VAL A 23 44.94 81.13 12.31
CA VAL A 23 44.34 80.98 13.65
C VAL A 23 43.10 80.10 13.60
N ASP A 24 42.19 80.35 12.66
CA ASP A 24 40.98 79.54 12.47
C ASP A 24 41.33 78.08 12.16
N SER A 25 42.37 77.84 11.36
CA SER A 25 42.87 76.49 11.07
C SER A 25 43.47 75.82 12.30
N SER A 26 44.19 76.56 13.16
CA SER A 26 44.70 76.03 14.44
C SER A 26 43.57 75.63 15.36
N VAL A 27 42.52 76.46 15.44
CA VAL A 27 41.34 76.18 16.26
C VAL A 27 40.60 74.96 15.71
N ALA A 28 40.40 74.86 14.40
CA ALA A 28 39.72 73.74 13.76
C ALA A 28 40.48 72.40 13.87
N LEU A 29 41.82 72.45 13.86
CA LEU A 29 42.69 71.28 14.06
C LEU A 29 43.00 71.03 15.55
N GLU A 30 42.47 71.85 16.45
CA GLU A 30 42.71 71.80 17.89
C GLU A 30 44.21 71.84 18.26
N THR A 31 45.02 72.60 17.52
CA THR A 31 46.47 72.71 17.77
C THR A 31 46.78 73.75 18.83
N LYS A 32 47.84 73.50 19.63
CA LYS A 32 48.29 74.40 20.70
C LYS A 32 48.92 75.69 20.18
N ASP A 33 49.58 75.64 19.02
CA ASP A 33 50.23 76.78 18.38
C ASP A 33 50.18 76.67 16.84
N THR A 34 50.65 77.74 16.18
CA THR A 34 50.76 77.84 14.72
C THR A 34 52.09 77.31 14.18
N SER A 35 52.84 76.53 14.96
CA SER A 35 54.10 75.96 14.51
C SER A 35 53.87 74.77 13.59
N LEU A 36 54.81 74.52 12.69
CA LEU A 36 54.78 73.34 11.82
C LEU A 36 54.81 72.04 12.63
N ALA A 37 55.47 72.04 13.79
CA ALA A 37 55.56 70.87 14.68
C ALA A 37 54.19 70.47 15.26
N SER A 38 53.27 71.43 15.46
CA SER A 38 51.90 71.17 15.89
C SER A 38 50.96 70.86 14.71
N PHE A 39 51.11 71.58 13.59
CA PHE A 39 50.22 71.43 12.42
C PHE A 39 50.41 70.13 11.65
N ILE A 40 51.66 69.71 11.41
CA ILE A 40 51.93 68.54 10.57
C ILE A 40 51.33 67.26 11.18
N PRO A 41 51.51 66.95 12.47
CA PRO A 41 50.86 65.79 13.09
C PRO A 41 49.33 65.88 13.06
N ALA A 42 48.75 67.04 13.38
CA ALA A 42 47.29 67.21 13.39
C ALA A 42 46.65 67.00 12.00
N VAL A 43 47.30 67.51 10.93
CA VAL A 43 46.86 67.28 9.55
C VAL A 43 47.00 65.81 9.16
N ASN A 44 48.09 65.15 9.55
CA ASN A 44 48.29 63.72 9.28
C ASN A 44 47.24 62.87 10.00
N ASP A 45 46.97 63.14 11.28
CA ASP A 45 45.96 62.45 12.07
C ASP A 45 44.56 62.61 11.46
N LEU A 46 44.20 63.85 11.07
CA LEU A 46 42.94 64.12 10.37
C LEU A 46 42.86 63.36 9.04
N THR A 47 43.94 63.35 8.26
CA THR A 47 44.02 62.64 6.98
C THR A 47 43.87 61.12 7.17
N SER A 48 44.54 60.54 8.17
CA SER A 48 44.41 59.12 8.52
C SER A 48 42.99 58.78 9.00
N ASN A 49 42.39 59.64 9.83
CA ASN A 49 41.01 59.47 10.29
C ASN A 49 40.01 59.54 9.13
N LEU A 50 40.22 60.44 8.17
CA LEU A 50 39.41 60.54 6.96
C LEU A 50 39.48 59.25 6.13
N PHE A 51 40.70 58.73 5.91
CA PHE A 51 40.88 57.49 5.15
C PHE A 51 40.22 56.29 5.86
N ARG A 52 40.43 56.15 7.17
CA ARG A 52 39.82 55.08 7.98
C ARG A 52 38.29 55.15 7.93
N THR A 53 37.72 56.36 8.07
CA THR A 53 36.27 56.57 8.01
C THR A 53 35.72 56.23 6.64
N LYS A 54 36.40 56.65 5.57
CA LYS A 54 36.00 56.33 4.19
C LYS A 54 36.05 54.83 3.90
N SER A 55 37.13 54.15 4.33
CA SER A 55 37.26 52.70 4.19
C SER A 55 36.13 51.96 4.91
N LYS A 56 35.82 52.35 6.14
CA LYS A 56 34.72 51.74 6.92
C LYS A 56 33.36 52.03 6.31
N SER A 57 33.15 53.22 5.74
CA SER A 57 31.91 53.56 5.03
C SER A 57 31.70 52.69 3.78
N GLU A 58 32.77 52.36 3.05
CA GLU A 58 32.68 51.50 1.88
C GLU A 58 32.40 50.03 2.28
N GLU A 59 33.04 49.55 3.35
CA GLU A 59 32.78 48.21 3.90
C GLU A 59 31.31 48.05 4.31
N ILE A 60 30.76 49.02 5.07
CA ILE A 60 29.34 49.02 5.45
C ILE A 60 28.42 49.00 4.22
N LYS A 61 28.77 49.75 3.17
CA LYS A 61 27.99 49.78 1.93
C LYS A 61 27.95 48.40 1.25
N ILE A 62 29.09 47.72 1.17
CA ILE A 62 29.18 46.36 0.61
C ILE A 62 28.35 45.37 1.45
N GLU A 63 28.41 45.46 2.77
CA GLU A 63 27.60 44.62 3.66
C GLU A 63 26.10 44.89 3.50
N LEU A 64 25.71 46.15 3.34
CA LEU A 64 24.33 46.54 3.12
C LEU A 64 23.78 45.96 1.81
N GLU A 65 24.53 46.10 0.70
CA GLU A 65 24.15 45.53 -0.60
C GLU A 65 24.02 43.99 -0.53
N LYS A 66 24.89 43.33 0.24
CA LYS A 66 24.80 41.88 0.46
C LYS A 66 23.55 41.52 1.26
N LEU A 67 23.24 42.29 2.30
CA LEU A 67 22.07 42.07 3.14
C LEU A 67 20.77 42.27 2.35
N GLU A 68 20.70 43.29 1.50
CA GLU A 68 19.54 43.55 0.62
C GLU A 68 19.28 42.40 -0.35
N LYS A 69 20.34 41.86 -0.98
CA LYS A 69 20.23 40.69 -1.86
C LYS A 69 19.73 39.46 -1.11
N ASN A 70 20.28 39.20 0.08
CA ASN A 70 19.87 38.08 0.92
C ASN A 70 18.40 38.22 1.35
N LEU A 71 18.00 39.41 1.81
CA LEU A 71 16.63 39.69 2.22
C LEU A 71 15.65 39.46 1.07
N THR A 72 15.98 39.93 -0.12
CA THR A 72 15.14 39.72 -1.32
C THR A 72 15.00 38.23 -1.64
N ALA A 73 16.09 37.47 -1.61
CA ALA A 73 16.07 36.02 -1.84
C ALA A 73 15.22 35.29 -0.79
N THR A 74 15.34 35.66 0.49
CA THR A 74 14.54 35.10 1.58
C THR A 74 13.05 35.41 1.43
N LEU A 75 12.68 36.64 1.05
CA LEU A 75 11.29 37.02 0.82
C LEU A 75 10.65 36.27 -0.35
N VAL A 76 11.40 36.06 -1.43
CA VAL A 76 10.92 35.25 -2.57
C VAL A 76 10.69 33.80 -2.11
N LEU A 77 11.64 33.22 -1.38
CA LEU A 77 11.50 31.86 -0.85
C LEU A 77 10.31 31.74 0.10
N GLU A 78 10.11 32.70 1.01
CA GLU A 78 8.97 32.74 1.91
C GLU A 78 7.65 32.69 1.14
N LYS A 79 7.52 33.52 0.09
CA LYS A 79 6.33 33.53 -0.76
C LYS A 79 6.09 32.18 -1.44
N CYS A 80 7.12 31.56 -2.00
CA CYS A 80 7.02 30.22 -2.59
C CYS A 80 6.55 29.18 -1.57
N LEU A 81 7.13 29.19 -0.37
CA LEU A 81 6.75 28.28 0.71
C LEU A 81 5.30 28.49 1.15
N GLN A 82 4.83 29.73 1.25
CA GLN A 82 3.43 30.03 1.56
C GLN A 82 2.47 29.48 0.50
N GLU A 83 2.83 29.57 -0.78
CA GLU A 83 2.03 28.98 -1.87
C GLU A 83 2.01 27.45 -1.81
N ASP A 84 3.13 26.83 -1.51
CA ASP A 84 3.24 25.37 -1.41
C ASP A 84 2.48 24.83 -0.20
N VAL A 85 2.48 25.55 0.93
CA VAL A 85 1.63 25.20 2.09
C VAL A 85 0.15 25.22 1.69
N LYS A 86 -0.32 26.26 1.00
CA LYS A 86 -1.73 26.33 0.54
C LYS A 86 -2.10 25.18 -0.40
N LYS A 87 -1.19 24.80 -1.31
CA LYS A 87 -1.39 23.63 -2.19
C LYS A 87 -1.45 22.33 -1.38
N ALA A 88 -0.55 22.16 -0.42
CA ALA A 88 -0.52 20.98 0.44
C ALA A 88 -1.80 20.84 1.27
N GLU A 89 -2.31 21.93 1.83
CA GLU A 89 -3.58 21.97 2.56
C GLU A 89 -4.78 21.56 1.68
N LEU A 90 -4.83 22.07 0.43
CA LEU A 90 -5.86 21.70 -0.52
C LEU A 90 -5.80 20.20 -0.86
N HIS A 91 -4.61 19.68 -1.16
CA HIS A 91 -4.41 18.26 -1.41
C HIS A 91 -4.79 17.39 -0.22
N GLN A 92 -4.42 17.81 1.00
CA GLN A 92 -4.78 17.10 2.23
C GLN A 92 -6.30 17.04 2.42
N SER A 93 -7.01 18.14 2.14
CA SER A 93 -8.48 18.20 2.22
C SER A 93 -9.14 17.21 1.25
N ILE A 94 -8.68 17.18 0.00
CA ILE A 94 -9.18 16.24 -1.03
C ILE A 94 -8.93 14.78 -0.62
N GLU A 95 -7.72 14.46 -0.19
CA GLU A 95 -7.39 13.10 0.22
C GLU A 95 -8.16 12.67 1.47
N ARG A 96 -8.37 13.58 2.44
CA ARG A 96 -9.21 13.30 3.61
C ARG A 96 -10.64 12.95 3.19
N ALA A 97 -11.25 13.73 2.30
CA ALA A 97 -12.59 13.44 1.78
C ALA A 97 -12.66 12.08 1.06
N LYS A 98 -11.63 11.72 0.27
CA LYS A 98 -11.56 10.39 -0.38
C LYS A 98 -11.43 9.26 0.64
N VAL A 99 -10.60 9.42 1.67
CA VAL A 99 -10.43 8.42 2.73
C VAL A 99 -11.73 8.24 3.51
N ASP A 100 -12.41 9.32 3.85
CA ASP A 100 -13.70 9.28 4.55
C ASP A 100 -14.77 8.57 3.71
N ASN A 101 -14.85 8.86 2.40
CA ASN A 101 -15.76 8.16 1.49
C ASN A 101 -15.44 6.65 1.40
N ARG A 102 -14.16 6.29 1.26
CA ARG A 102 -13.72 4.88 1.25
C ARG A 102 -14.06 4.17 2.55
N ARG A 103 -13.90 4.85 3.69
CA ARG A 103 -14.25 4.32 5.01
C ARG A 103 -15.74 4.05 5.11
N GLN A 104 -16.59 5.01 4.73
CA GLN A 104 -18.05 4.84 4.72
C GLN A 104 -18.47 3.66 3.82
N ASN A 105 -17.87 3.52 2.64
CA ASN A 105 -18.12 2.40 1.74
C ASN A 105 -17.72 1.05 2.37
N MET A 106 -16.59 1.01 3.07
CA MET A 106 -16.12 -0.19 3.77
C MET A 106 -17.09 -0.58 4.91
N ASP A 107 -17.55 0.40 5.69
CA ASP A 107 -18.52 0.18 6.76
C ASP A 107 -19.85 -0.36 6.20
N PHE A 108 -20.32 0.18 5.07
CA PHE A 108 -21.50 -0.33 4.36
C PHE A 108 -21.33 -1.77 3.88
N LEU A 109 -20.19 -2.09 3.25
CA LEU A 109 -19.91 -3.45 2.76
C LEU A 109 -19.82 -4.45 3.92
N LYS A 110 -19.26 -4.05 5.05
CA LYS A 110 -19.20 -4.88 6.25
C LYS A 110 -20.60 -5.16 6.79
N ALA A 111 -21.44 -4.14 6.92
CA ALA A 111 -22.82 -4.31 7.37
C ALA A 111 -23.61 -5.25 6.43
N LYS A 112 -23.46 -5.07 5.11
CA LYS A 112 -24.12 -5.92 4.10
C LYS A 112 -23.62 -7.37 4.15
N SER A 113 -22.33 -7.59 4.39
CA SER A 113 -21.78 -8.93 4.57
C SER A 113 -22.34 -9.61 5.81
N GLU A 114 -22.51 -8.87 6.91
CA GLU A 114 -23.12 -9.41 8.13
C GLU A 114 -24.60 -9.76 7.92
N GLU A 115 -25.35 -8.89 7.22
CA GLU A 115 -26.74 -9.15 6.82
C GLU A 115 -26.87 -10.45 6.02
N PHE A 116 -26.04 -10.63 4.97
CA PHE A 116 -26.04 -11.86 4.19
C PHE A 116 -25.67 -13.09 5.01
N ARG A 117 -24.71 -12.97 5.94
CA ARG A 117 -24.35 -14.06 6.84
C ARG A 117 -25.53 -14.49 7.71
N PHE A 118 -26.28 -13.53 8.27
CA PHE A 118 -27.48 -13.83 9.04
C PHE A 118 -28.58 -14.45 8.16
N GLY A 119 -28.78 -13.93 6.95
CA GLY A 119 -29.76 -14.48 6.00
C GLY A 119 -29.45 -15.93 5.58
N ILE A 120 -28.18 -16.23 5.29
CA ILE A 120 -27.73 -17.60 4.97
C ILE A 120 -28.00 -18.53 6.15
N LYS A 121 -27.58 -18.13 7.35
CA LYS A 121 -27.78 -18.95 8.55
C LYS A 121 -29.26 -19.24 8.81
N ALA A 122 -30.12 -18.22 8.68
CA ALA A 122 -31.56 -18.39 8.83
C ALA A 122 -32.16 -19.33 7.76
N ALA A 123 -31.70 -19.23 6.51
CA ALA A 123 -32.14 -20.12 5.44
C ALA A 123 -31.66 -21.57 5.66
N GLU A 124 -30.43 -21.77 6.10
CA GLU A 124 -29.88 -23.09 6.45
C GLU A 124 -30.65 -23.73 7.62
N GLU A 125 -30.99 -22.94 8.64
CA GLU A 125 -31.83 -23.38 9.76
C GLU A 125 -33.23 -23.75 9.28
N GLN A 126 -33.85 -22.97 8.37
CA GLN A 126 -35.15 -23.30 7.78
C GLN A 126 -35.11 -24.58 6.92
N LEU A 127 -34.07 -24.77 6.11
CA LEU A 127 -33.88 -25.99 5.33
C LEU A 127 -33.75 -27.21 6.24
N SER A 128 -32.92 -27.09 7.29
CA SER A 128 -32.74 -28.14 8.29
C SER A 128 -34.04 -28.46 9.03
N ALA A 129 -34.80 -27.44 9.43
CA ALA A 129 -36.10 -27.61 10.10
C ALA A 129 -37.15 -28.30 9.21
N ARG A 130 -37.05 -28.12 7.88
CA ARG A 130 -37.89 -28.82 6.90
C ARG A 130 -37.41 -30.25 6.59
N GLY A 131 -36.37 -30.72 7.28
CA GLY A 131 -35.81 -32.07 7.09
C GLY A 131 -34.98 -32.21 5.82
N MET A 132 -34.52 -31.11 5.23
CA MET A 132 -33.63 -31.17 4.08
C MET A 132 -32.24 -31.57 4.55
N ASP A 133 -31.81 -32.79 4.19
CA ASP A 133 -30.49 -33.31 4.48
C ASP A 133 -29.65 -33.47 3.21
N ALA A 134 -28.36 -33.78 3.37
CA ALA A 134 -27.45 -34.00 2.24
C ALA A 134 -27.84 -35.22 1.38
N SER A 135 -28.60 -36.17 1.92
CA SER A 135 -29.06 -37.36 1.19
C SER A 135 -30.16 -37.05 0.17
N LEU A 136 -30.90 -35.97 0.41
CA LEU A 136 -31.89 -35.42 -0.50
C LEU A 136 -31.28 -34.47 -1.55
N SER A 137 -29.95 -34.34 -1.58
CA SER A 137 -29.27 -33.59 -2.64
C SER A 137 -29.46 -34.27 -4.00
N HIS A 138 -29.44 -33.47 -5.08
CA HIS A 138 -29.57 -33.99 -6.44
C HIS A 138 -28.53 -35.08 -6.73
N GLN A 139 -27.28 -34.87 -6.31
CA GLN A 139 -26.20 -35.83 -6.50
C GLN A 139 -26.48 -37.17 -5.80
N SER A 140 -26.94 -37.14 -4.56
CA SER A 140 -27.28 -38.35 -3.79
C SER A 140 -28.47 -39.09 -4.40
N LEU A 141 -29.51 -38.37 -4.84
CA LEU A 141 -30.68 -38.95 -5.50
C LEU A 141 -30.31 -39.63 -6.84
N VAL A 142 -29.44 -39.00 -7.63
CA VAL A 142 -28.92 -39.58 -8.88
C VAL A 142 -28.08 -40.83 -8.59
N ALA A 143 -27.17 -40.76 -7.62
CA ALA A 143 -26.37 -41.93 -7.25
C ALA A 143 -27.24 -43.12 -6.78
N LEU A 144 -28.30 -42.84 -6.02
CA LEU A 144 -29.25 -43.85 -5.56
C LEU A 144 -30.05 -44.46 -6.72
N SER A 145 -30.52 -43.64 -7.66
CA SER A 145 -31.28 -44.10 -8.82
C SER A 145 -30.43 -45.00 -9.74
N GLU A 146 -29.17 -44.64 -9.95
CA GLU A 146 -28.22 -45.47 -10.69
C GLU A 146 -27.94 -46.78 -9.98
N LYS A 147 -27.74 -46.76 -8.65
CA LYS A 147 -27.53 -47.98 -7.86
C LYS A 147 -28.76 -48.90 -7.94
N LEU A 148 -29.95 -48.32 -7.90
CA LEU A 148 -31.22 -49.04 -8.04
C LEU A 148 -31.36 -49.64 -9.45
N ALA A 149 -30.98 -48.91 -10.50
CA ALA A 149 -30.98 -49.42 -11.87
C ALA A 149 -30.02 -50.62 -12.02
N ARG A 150 -28.80 -50.53 -11.47
CA ARG A 150 -27.83 -51.63 -11.44
C ARG A 150 -28.37 -52.87 -10.72
N LEU A 151 -28.94 -52.69 -9.52
CA LEU A 151 -29.56 -53.78 -8.75
C LEU A 151 -30.72 -54.44 -9.49
N LYS A 152 -31.60 -53.66 -10.13
CA LYS A 152 -32.68 -54.19 -10.97
C LYS A 152 -32.13 -55.05 -12.10
N GLN A 153 -31.08 -54.59 -12.80
CA GLN A 153 -30.47 -55.35 -13.88
C GLN A 153 -29.86 -56.68 -13.39
N GLN A 154 -29.29 -56.72 -12.18
CA GLN A 154 -28.79 -57.95 -11.56
C GLN A 154 -29.90 -58.90 -11.08
N THR A 155 -31.05 -58.37 -10.68
CA THR A 155 -32.16 -59.18 -10.16
C THR A 155 -32.89 -59.97 -11.25
N ILE A 156 -32.89 -59.46 -12.49
CA ILE A 156 -33.52 -60.13 -13.66
C ILE A 156 -32.96 -61.55 -13.88
N PRO A 157 -31.64 -61.78 -14.05
CA PRO A 157 -31.11 -63.13 -14.24
C PRO A 157 -31.27 -64.02 -13.00
N LEU A 158 -31.19 -63.45 -11.79
CA LEU A 158 -31.43 -64.18 -10.55
C LEU A 158 -32.87 -64.69 -10.45
N LYS A 159 -33.86 -63.86 -10.83
CA LYS A 159 -35.27 -64.26 -10.86
C LYS A 159 -35.52 -65.35 -11.90
N LYS A 160 -34.92 -65.23 -13.10
CA LYS A 160 -34.98 -66.27 -14.14
C LYS A 160 -34.38 -67.60 -13.66
N LYS A 161 -33.26 -67.54 -12.92
CA LYS A 161 -32.64 -68.72 -12.32
C LYS A 161 -33.53 -69.34 -11.23
N LEU A 162 -34.15 -68.53 -10.39
CA LEU A 162 -35.09 -69.02 -9.38
C LEU A 162 -36.32 -69.67 -10.01
N GLU A 163 -36.87 -69.08 -11.06
CA GLU A 163 -38.01 -69.63 -11.81
C GLU A 163 -37.67 -70.99 -12.42
N SER A 164 -36.46 -71.15 -12.99
CA SER A 164 -35.99 -72.47 -13.44
C SER A 164 -35.88 -73.51 -12.32
N TYR A 165 -35.66 -73.08 -11.07
CA TYR A 165 -35.63 -73.97 -9.90
C TYR A 165 -37.02 -74.30 -9.35
N LEU A 166 -38.04 -73.50 -9.65
CA LEU A 166 -39.42 -73.75 -9.21
C LEU A 166 -40.12 -74.81 -10.08
N ASP A 167 -39.69 -75.00 -11.33
CA ASP A 167 -40.16 -76.08 -12.21
C ASP A 167 -39.54 -77.45 -11.85
N LEU A 168 -38.48 -77.47 -11.03
CA LEU A 168 -37.87 -78.69 -10.51
C LEU A 168 -38.70 -79.19 -9.31
N MET A 169 -39.10 -80.48 -9.34
CA MET A 169 -39.91 -81.05 -8.26
C MET A 169 -39.26 -80.82 -6.89
N PRO A 170 -40.01 -80.39 -5.86
CA PRO A 170 -39.46 -79.85 -4.62
C PRO A 170 -39.01 -80.92 -3.63
N ASN A 171 -38.28 -81.95 -4.08
CA ASN A 171 -37.65 -82.90 -3.18
C ASN A 171 -36.36 -83.51 -3.77
N PRO A 172 -35.18 -83.04 -3.33
CA PRO A 172 -33.88 -83.58 -3.74
C PRO A 172 -33.72 -85.09 -3.49
N SER A 173 -34.42 -85.63 -2.48
CA SER A 173 -34.40 -87.05 -2.16
C SER A 173 -35.19 -87.87 -3.17
N LEU A 174 -36.34 -87.36 -3.63
CA LEU A 174 -37.16 -88.04 -4.64
C LEU A 174 -36.51 -88.00 -6.02
N ALA A 175 -35.85 -86.90 -6.37
CA ALA A 175 -35.04 -86.81 -7.59
C ALA A 175 -33.89 -87.83 -7.59
N ARG A 176 -33.24 -88.03 -6.44
CA ARG A 176 -32.14 -89.01 -6.30
C ARG A 176 -32.64 -90.45 -6.48
N VAL A 177 -33.81 -90.79 -5.94
CA VAL A 177 -34.44 -92.11 -6.12
C VAL A 177 -34.80 -92.34 -7.59
N LYS A 178 -35.44 -91.35 -8.25
CA LYS A 178 -35.79 -91.43 -9.69
C LYS A 178 -34.57 -91.60 -10.59
N ILE A 179 -33.45 -90.93 -10.28
CA ILE A 179 -32.18 -91.07 -11.01
C ILE A 179 -31.62 -92.49 -10.85
N GLU A 180 -31.68 -93.06 -9.65
CA GLU A 180 -31.18 -94.41 -9.38
C GLU A 180 -32.07 -95.50 -10.01
N GLU A 181 -33.39 -95.30 -10.04
CA GLU A 181 -34.33 -96.15 -10.77
C GLU A 181 -34.04 -96.15 -12.28
N ALA A 182 -33.88 -94.97 -12.88
CA ALA A 182 -33.56 -94.85 -14.30
C ALA A 182 -32.19 -95.46 -14.67
N LYS A 183 -31.19 -95.38 -13.77
CA LYS A 183 -29.91 -96.08 -13.95
C LYS A 183 -30.07 -97.59 -13.99
N ARG A 184 -30.85 -98.16 -13.07
CA ARG A 184 -31.10 -99.60 -13.06
C ARG A 184 -31.86 -100.08 -14.30
N GLU A 185 -32.81 -99.29 -14.78
CA GLU A 185 -33.50 -99.56 -16.05
C GLU A 185 -32.53 -99.51 -17.24
N LEU A 186 -31.62 -98.53 -17.27
CA LEU A 186 -30.59 -98.44 -18.31
C LEU A 186 -29.63 -99.64 -18.27
N ASP A 187 -29.11 -100.00 -17.09
CA ASP A 187 -28.24 -101.16 -16.92
C ASP A 187 -28.94 -102.46 -17.37
N SER A 188 -30.25 -102.56 -17.12
CA SER A 188 -31.06 -103.70 -17.58
C SER A 188 -31.20 -103.72 -19.11
N ILE A 189 -31.44 -102.58 -19.75
CA ILE A 189 -31.55 -102.46 -21.21
C ILE A 189 -30.19 -102.70 -21.86
N GLU A 190 -29.12 -102.19 -21.27
CA GLU A 190 -27.75 -102.41 -21.74
C GLU A 190 -27.38 -103.88 -21.64
N ALA A 191 -27.72 -104.57 -20.55
CA ALA A 191 -27.56 -106.02 -20.44
C ALA A 191 -28.41 -106.82 -21.44
N GLU A 192 -29.64 -106.37 -21.75
CA GLU A 192 -30.46 -106.96 -22.82
C GLU A 192 -29.82 -106.73 -24.19
N LEU A 193 -29.30 -105.54 -24.45
CA LEU A 193 -28.59 -105.20 -25.68
C LEU A 193 -27.31 -106.04 -25.82
N THR A 194 -26.50 -106.17 -24.77
CA THR A 194 -25.31 -107.04 -24.76
C THR A 194 -25.70 -108.49 -25.06
N ARG A 195 -26.75 -109.03 -24.45
CA ARG A 195 -27.25 -110.38 -24.80
C ARG A 195 -27.67 -110.49 -26.26
N ARG A 196 -28.32 -109.47 -26.83
CA ARG A 196 -28.74 -109.48 -28.24
C ARG A 196 -27.55 -109.36 -29.19
N VAL A 197 -26.50 -108.62 -28.82
CA VAL A 197 -25.26 -108.49 -29.59
C VAL A 197 -24.45 -109.79 -29.54
N ASP A 198 -24.34 -110.43 -28.36
CA ASP A 198 -23.68 -111.73 -28.21
C ASP A 198 -24.39 -112.85 -28.99
N MET A 199 -25.71 -112.72 -29.23
CA MET A 199 -26.50 -113.61 -30.09
C MET A 199 -26.30 -113.37 -31.60
N ILE A 200 -25.64 -112.29 -32.00
CA ILE A 200 -25.35 -111.94 -33.41
C ILE A 200 -23.88 -112.27 -33.77
N GLU A 201 -23.01 -112.49 -32.78
CA GLU A 201 -21.59 -112.86 -32.97
C GLU A 201 -21.29 -114.39 -32.90
N LEU A 202 -22.32 -115.25 -33.02
CA LEU A 202 -22.25 -116.72 -33.10
C LEU A 202 -22.91 -117.23 -34.39
#